data_AF-A0A959JAR2-F1
#
_entry.id   AF-A0A959JAR2-F1
#
_cell.length_a   1.000
_cell.length_b   1.000
_cell.length_c   1.000
_cell.angle_alpha   90.00
_cell.angle_beta   90.00
_cell.angle_gamma   90.00
#
_symmetry.space_group_name_H-M   'P 1'
#
loop_
_entity.id
_entity.type
_entity.pdbx_description
1 polymer ?
#
loop_
_entity_poly.entity_id
_entity_poly.type
_entity_poly.pdbx_seq_one_letter_code
_entity_poly.pdbx_strand_id
1 'polypeptide(L)'
;MKVFIRQIAFLIFLILVGIQCSSEPEAKADAQAYQKLQAMLLDAQPGEVLSIPAGVYELDRPLSLDAIPGVTIRGAGMDKTVFSFITQEAGAEGLRITSDSITLMDFTVQDALGDAIKFQGCQGVTIRRVKTTWTQGAKATNGGYGLYPVQCKNVLIDSCEASFASDAGIYVGQSQDVIVRNCYAHENVAGIEIENCINSQVYDNLAENNSGGILVFDLPDLQVVNGHHCEVFRNQILDNNHKNFAAEGNMVAIVPPGTGIILLAAKKVNVHDNRIAGHKTIGTVIASYHVTELPWKDERYDPFTYDINIHHNRYDRKSALPDLSKDFGKMVNMLFPGKPQDILYDGILREGATGANPMNVCVHDNQAEDLRFSNVDAAHDFDQVSKDPSPYSCL
;
A
#
# COMPACT_ATOMS: atom_id res chain seq x y z
N MET A 1 -24.32 -74.10 -29.28
CA MET A 1 -25.65 -73.93 -29.89
C MET A 1 -25.74 -72.49 -30.37
N LYS A 2 -25.36 -72.25 -31.65
CA LYS A 2 -26.13 -71.52 -32.69
C LYS A 2 -26.48 -70.04 -32.33
N VAL A 3 -25.82 -69.04 -32.97
CA VAL A 3 -26.34 -68.25 -34.14
C VAL A 3 -27.25 -67.09 -33.63
N PHE A 4 -27.17 -65.77 -33.94
CA PHE A 4 -26.71 -64.99 -35.11
C PHE A 4 -26.89 -63.45 -34.84
N ILE A 5 -26.13 -62.57 -35.53
CA ILE A 5 -26.57 -61.26 -36.16
C ILE A 5 -26.97 -60.09 -35.21
N ARG A 6 -26.55 -58.80 -35.33
CA ARG A 6 -26.25 -57.93 -36.50
C ARG A 6 -25.47 -56.67 -36.08
N GLN A 7 -24.76 -56.11 -37.07
CA GLN A 7 -24.02 -54.84 -37.09
C GLN A 7 -24.90 -53.60 -36.84
N ILE A 8 -24.38 -52.60 -36.11
CA ILE A 8 -24.58 -51.16 -36.38
C ILE A 8 -23.27 -50.44 -36.04
N ALA A 9 -22.54 -50.00 -37.06
CA ALA A 9 -21.46 -49.02 -36.93
C ALA A 9 -22.08 -47.62 -36.91
N PHE A 10 -21.94 -46.90 -35.80
CA PHE A 10 -22.36 -45.51 -35.70
C PHE A 10 -21.19 -44.62 -36.12
N LEU A 11 -21.32 -44.01 -37.29
CA LEU A 11 -20.46 -42.95 -37.79
C LEU A 11 -20.81 -41.67 -37.00
N ILE A 12 -19.98 -41.27 -36.04
CA ILE A 12 -20.10 -39.95 -35.40
C ILE A 12 -19.32 -38.96 -36.27
N PHE A 13 -20.06 -38.19 -37.05
CA PHE A 13 -19.55 -37.05 -37.80
C PHE A 13 -19.35 -35.90 -36.80
N LEU A 14 -18.09 -35.62 -36.43
CA LEU A 14 -17.73 -34.49 -35.57
C LEU A 14 -17.88 -33.21 -36.40
N ILE A 15 -18.97 -32.47 -36.21
CA ILE A 15 -19.09 -31.09 -36.69
C ILE A 15 -18.30 -30.23 -35.70
N LEU A 16 -17.05 -29.94 -36.04
CA LEU A 16 -16.27 -28.86 -35.44
C LEU A 16 -16.89 -27.53 -35.88
N VAL A 17 -17.83 -27.02 -35.10
CA VAL A 17 -18.18 -25.60 -35.14
C VAL A 17 -16.98 -24.86 -34.56
N GLY A 18 -16.15 -24.30 -35.43
CA GLY A 18 -15.08 -23.39 -35.05
C GLY A 18 -15.70 -22.18 -34.36
N ILE A 19 -15.62 -22.15 -33.02
CA ILE A 19 -15.78 -20.91 -32.27
C ILE A 19 -14.56 -20.08 -32.63
N GLN A 20 -14.76 -19.16 -33.58
CA GLN A 20 -13.81 -18.09 -33.84
C GLN A 20 -13.80 -17.22 -32.58
N CYS A 21 -12.86 -17.51 -31.70
CA CYS A 21 -12.48 -16.60 -30.64
C CYS A 21 -11.97 -15.35 -31.36
N SER A 22 -12.78 -14.30 -31.39
CA SER A 22 -12.32 -12.99 -31.84
C SER A 22 -11.21 -12.59 -30.87
N SER A 23 -9.96 -12.70 -31.30
CA SER A 23 -8.84 -12.10 -30.58
C SER A 23 -9.16 -10.63 -30.41
N GLU A 24 -9.21 -10.16 -29.16
CA GLU A 24 -9.25 -8.72 -28.91
C GLU A 24 -8.12 -8.06 -29.70
N PRO A 25 -8.38 -6.93 -30.37
CA PRO A 25 -7.33 -6.23 -31.09
C PRO A 25 -6.19 -5.92 -30.11
N GLU A 26 -4.99 -6.33 -30.47
CA GLU A 26 -3.77 -6.06 -29.70
C GLU A 26 -3.65 -4.55 -29.44
N ALA A 27 -3.46 -4.17 -28.17
CA ALA A 27 -3.30 -2.77 -27.78
C ALA A 27 -2.10 -2.18 -28.53
N LYS A 28 -2.27 -0.96 -29.06
CA LYS A 28 -1.23 -0.23 -29.80
C LYS A 28 -1.17 1.19 -29.30
N ALA A 29 0.04 1.67 -29.05
CA ALA A 29 0.28 3.04 -28.66
C ALA A 29 -0.34 4.04 -29.65
N ASP A 30 -1.03 5.04 -29.13
CA ASP A 30 -1.59 6.16 -29.88
C ASP A 30 -0.63 7.35 -29.81
N ALA A 31 0.32 7.38 -30.76
CA ALA A 31 1.30 8.45 -30.86
C ALA A 31 0.65 9.84 -31.03
N GLN A 32 -0.52 9.94 -31.66
CA GLN A 32 -1.22 11.20 -31.85
C GLN A 32 -1.86 11.66 -30.54
N ALA A 33 -2.47 10.75 -29.78
CA ALA A 33 -2.98 11.05 -28.44
C ALA A 33 -1.85 11.49 -27.51
N TYR A 34 -0.72 10.78 -27.49
CA TYR A 34 0.44 11.16 -26.68
C TYR A 34 0.90 12.58 -27.02
N GLN A 35 1.13 12.89 -28.31
CA GLN A 35 1.58 14.22 -28.72
C GLN A 35 0.60 15.31 -28.29
N LYS A 36 -0.70 15.06 -28.42
CA LYS A 36 -1.74 16.02 -28.03
C LYS A 36 -1.79 16.23 -26.51
N LEU A 37 -1.73 15.16 -25.72
CA LEU A 37 -1.75 15.22 -24.26
C LEU A 37 -0.49 15.89 -23.73
N GLN A 38 0.69 15.49 -24.21
CA GLN A 38 1.95 16.08 -23.75
C GLN A 38 2.06 17.56 -24.14
N ALA A 39 1.64 17.94 -25.37
CA ALA A 39 1.60 19.35 -25.76
C ALA A 39 0.65 20.16 -24.87
N MET A 40 -0.52 19.61 -24.55
CA MET A 40 -1.48 20.24 -23.62
C MET A 40 -0.86 20.49 -22.24
N LEU A 41 -0.03 19.58 -21.72
CA LEU A 41 0.68 19.77 -20.46
C LEU A 41 1.82 20.79 -20.54
N LEU A 42 2.56 20.81 -21.66
CA LEU A 42 3.68 21.74 -21.88
C LEU A 42 3.22 23.18 -22.12
N ASP A 43 2.10 23.36 -22.81
CA ASP A 43 1.58 24.68 -23.18
C ASP A 43 0.64 25.26 -22.11
N ALA A 44 0.39 24.50 -21.04
CA ALA A 44 -0.51 24.90 -19.96
C ALA A 44 -0.09 26.23 -19.33
N GLN A 45 -1.07 27.04 -18.98
CA GLN A 45 -0.85 28.28 -18.25
C GLN A 45 -1.04 28.07 -16.74
N PRO A 46 -0.38 28.88 -15.89
CA PRO A 46 -0.58 28.79 -14.45
C PRO A 46 -2.05 28.92 -14.06
N GLY A 47 -2.54 27.98 -13.24
CA GLY A 47 -3.95 27.95 -12.82
C GLY A 47 -4.93 27.34 -13.83
N GLU A 48 -4.47 26.88 -14.98
CA GLU A 48 -5.34 26.35 -16.03
C GLU A 48 -6.00 25.01 -15.65
N VAL A 49 -7.23 24.80 -16.12
CA VAL A 49 -7.93 23.51 -16.01
C VAL A 49 -7.88 22.78 -17.34
N LEU A 50 -7.03 21.77 -17.44
CA LEU A 50 -6.88 20.90 -18.59
C LEU A 50 -7.94 19.79 -18.54
N SER A 51 -8.99 19.93 -19.35
CA SER A 51 -10.08 18.95 -19.42
C SER A 51 -9.81 17.90 -20.48
N ILE A 52 -9.62 16.66 -20.06
CA ILE A 52 -9.33 15.51 -20.91
C ILE A 52 -10.63 14.73 -21.11
N PRO A 53 -11.09 14.53 -22.37
CA PRO A 53 -12.36 13.89 -22.64
C PRO A 53 -12.33 12.39 -22.25
N ALA A 54 -13.52 11.77 -22.29
CA ALA A 54 -13.62 10.33 -22.14
C ALA A 54 -12.89 9.62 -23.29
N GLY A 55 -12.19 8.54 -22.96
CA GLY A 55 -11.39 7.75 -23.88
C GLY A 55 -10.38 6.88 -23.13
N VAL A 56 -9.88 5.86 -23.83
CA VAL A 56 -8.70 5.10 -23.43
C VAL A 56 -7.55 5.59 -24.31
N TYR A 57 -6.50 6.09 -23.67
CA TYR A 57 -5.31 6.61 -24.30
C TYR A 57 -4.17 5.61 -24.07
N GLU A 58 -3.81 4.85 -25.10
CA GLU A 58 -2.67 3.93 -25.07
C GLU A 58 -1.38 4.72 -25.28
N LEU A 59 -0.51 4.76 -24.27
CA LEU A 59 0.68 5.59 -24.23
C LEU A 59 1.93 4.69 -24.15
N ASP A 60 2.98 5.06 -24.89
CA ASP A 60 4.24 4.31 -24.93
C ASP A 60 5.35 4.91 -24.05
N ARG A 61 5.07 6.05 -23.39
CA ARG A 61 6.04 6.80 -22.57
C ARG A 61 5.32 7.74 -21.59
N PRO A 62 6.01 8.22 -20.52
CA PRO A 62 5.38 9.00 -19.45
C PRO A 62 4.82 10.33 -19.95
N LEU A 63 3.73 10.78 -19.33
CA LEU A 63 3.31 12.18 -19.38
C LEU A 63 4.06 12.99 -18.32
N SER A 64 4.44 14.22 -18.63
CA SER A 64 5.18 15.08 -17.71
C SER A 64 4.61 16.49 -17.58
N LEU A 65 4.51 16.99 -16.35
CA LEU A 65 4.13 18.37 -16.03
C LEU A 65 5.18 18.99 -15.09
N ASP A 66 5.99 19.88 -15.65
CA ASP A 66 7.12 20.49 -14.97
C ASP A 66 7.02 22.03 -15.02
N ALA A 67 7.46 22.70 -13.95
CA ALA A 67 7.60 24.15 -13.83
C ALA A 67 6.33 25.03 -13.99
N ILE A 68 5.13 24.47 -14.16
CA ILE A 68 3.88 25.24 -14.36
C ILE A 68 2.94 25.03 -13.16
N PRO A 69 2.80 26.02 -12.26
CA PRO A 69 2.04 25.83 -11.02
C PRO A 69 0.53 26.00 -11.22
N GLY A 70 -0.26 25.44 -10.30
CA GLY A 70 -1.70 25.70 -10.21
C GLY A 70 -2.56 24.93 -11.21
N VAL A 71 -1.96 24.09 -12.06
CA VAL A 71 -2.68 23.35 -13.10
C VAL A 71 -3.59 22.28 -12.50
N THR A 72 -4.80 22.18 -13.03
CA THR A 72 -5.71 21.06 -12.78
C THR A 72 -5.78 20.16 -14.00
N ILE A 73 -5.43 18.88 -13.85
CA ILE A 73 -5.68 17.84 -14.86
C ILE A 73 -6.98 17.13 -14.49
N ARG A 74 -8.00 17.26 -15.33
CA ARG A 74 -9.35 16.74 -15.09
C ARG A 74 -9.79 15.79 -16.20
N GLY A 75 -10.06 14.54 -15.87
CA GLY A 75 -10.75 13.62 -16.77
C GLY A 75 -12.28 13.71 -16.69
N ALA A 76 -12.98 12.87 -17.47
CA ALA A 76 -14.43 12.79 -17.48
C ALA A 76 -15.02 11.89 -16.37
N GLY A 77 -14.18 11.22 -15.58
CA GLY A 77 -14.51 10.25 -14.55
C GLY A 77 -13.50 9.09 -14.53
N MET A 78 -13.32 8.44 -13.37
CA MET A 78 -12.37 7.33 -13.21
C MET A 78 -12.60 6.22 -14.25
N ASP A 79 -13.84 5.86 -14.53
CA ASP A 79 -14.19 4.81 -15.51
C ASP A 79 -14.36 5.34 -16.95
N LYS A 80 -14.02 6.62 -17.20
CA LYS A 80 -14.28 7.28 -18.50
C LYS A 80 -13.03 7.78 -19.18
N THR A 81 -12.07 8.30 -18.42
CA THR A 81 -10.78 8.78 -18.94
C THR A 81 -9.68 7.88 -18.39
N VAL A 82 -9.03 7.11 -19.25
CA VAL A 82 -8.03 6.11 -18.88
C VAL A 82 -6.73 6.39 -19.64
N PHE A 83 -5.63 6.59 -18.92
CA PHE A 83 -4.28 6.57 -19.46
C PHE A 83 -3.71 5.17 -19.26
N SER A 84 -3.60 4.42 -20.35
CA SER A 84 -3.11 3.04 -20.37
C SER A 84 -1.66 3.03 -20.83
N PHE A 85 -0.79 2.44 -20.03
CA PHE A 85 0.63 2.29 -20.30
C PHE A 85 1.00 0.83 -20.61
N ILE A 86 0.00 0.00 -20.97
CA ILE A 86 0.22 -1.41 -21.33
C ILE A 86 1.20 -1.59 -22.51
N THR A 87 1.35 -0.54 -23.33
CA THR A 87 2.29 -0.46 -24.46
C THR A 87 3.53 0.39 -24.16
N GLN A 88 3.85 0.66 -22.89
CA GLN A 88 4.99 1.51 -22.52
C GLN A 88 6.32 0.89 -22.92
N GLU A 89 7.11 1.62 -23.70
CA GLU A 89 8.43 1.22 -24.21
C GLU A 89 9.56 2.07 -23.62
N ALA A 90 9.24 3.22 -23.03
CA ALA A 90 10.21 4.16 -22.47
C ALA A 90 9.74 4.74 -21.13
N GLY A 91 10.71 5.09 -20.28
CA GLY A 91 10.46 5.58 -18.93
C GLY A 91 9.86 4.50 -18.02
N ALA A 92 9.73 4.82 -16.74
CA ALA A 92 9.09 3.93 -15.78
C ALA A 92 7.72 4.50 -15.36
N GLU A 93 7.64 5.81 -15.19
CA GLU A 93 6.42 6.43 -14.66
C GLU A 93 5.28 6.51 -15.68
N GLY A 94 4.03 6.51 -15.21
CA GLY A 94 2.87 6.88 -16.02
C GLY A 94 2.74 8.40 -16.16
N LEU A 95 2.59 9.09 -15.03
CA LEU A 95 2.52 10.55 -14.93
C LEU A 95 3.55 11.06 -13.92
N ARG A 96 4.47 11.91 -14.38
CA ARG A 96 5.52 12.54 -13.57
C ARG A 96 5.28 14.04 -13.41
N ILE A 97 5.27 14.53 -12.18
CA ILE A 97 4.97 15.93 -11.87
C ILE A 97 6.00 16.51 -10.91
N THR A 98 6.53 17.68 -11.25
CA THR A 98 7.45 18.47 -10.40
C THR A 98 6.95 19.91 -10.16
N SER A 99 5.66 20.15 -10.39
CA SER A 99 5.03 21.47 -10.29
C SER A 99 4.20 21.61 -9.01
N ASP A 100 4.10 22.84 -8.49
CA ASP A 100 3.34 23.16 -7.28
C ASP A 100 1.84 23.42 -7.54
N SER A 101 1.03 23.29 -6.50
CA SER A 101 -0.40 23.61 -6.50
C SER A 101 -1.21 22.83 -7.55
N ILE A 102 -0.85 21.56 -7.76
CA ILE A 102 -1.44 20.72 -8.79
C ILE A 102 -2.65 19.96 -8.25
N THR A 103 -3.70 19.92 -9.06
CA THR A 103 -4.87 19.06 -8.82
C THR A 103 -5.01 18.01 -9.91
N LEU A 104 -5.03 16.74 -9.53
CA LEU A 104 -5.42 15.62 -10.39
C LEU A 104 -6.82 15.16 -10.02
N MET A 105 -7.70 15.00 -11.01
CA MET A 105 -9.04 14.49 -10.73
C MET A 105 -9.73 13.77 -11.87
N ASP A 106 -10.56 12.80 -11.52
CA ASP A 106 -11.56 12.18 -12.40
C ASP A 106 -10.96 11.37 -13.57
N PHE A 107 -9.91 10.58 -13.35
CA PHE A 107 -9.33 9.69 -14.37
C PHE A 107 -8.64 8.45 -13.77
N THR A 108 -8.24 7.51 -14.63
CA THR A 108 -7.45 6.32 -14.30
C THR A 108 -6.08 6.37 -14.96
N VAL A 109 -5.04 5.91 -14.26
CA VAL A 109 -3.73 5.53 -14.83
C VAL A 109 -3.56 4.03 -14.62
N GLN A 110 -3.23 3.28 -15.67
CA GLN A 110 -3.04 1.84 -15.55
C GLN A 110 -1.81 1.34 -16.29
N ASP A 111 -1.26 0.22 -15.81
CA ASP A 111 -0.23 -0.57 -16.48
C ASP A 111 1.09 0.17 -16.75
N ALA A 112 1.45 1.15 -15.91
CA ALA A 112 2.78 1.77 -15.98
C ALA A 112 3.87 0.72 -15.68
N LEU A 113 5.03 0.79 -16.35
CA LEU A 113 6.15 -0.12 -16.09
C LEU A 113 6.70 0.03 -14.67
N GLY A 114 6.66 1.25 -14.14
CA GLY A 114 7.04 1.64 -12.78
C GLY A 114 5.91 2.45 -12.14
N ASP A 115 6.24 3.52 -11.43
CA ASP A 115 5.27 4.28 -10.63
C ASP A 115 4.13 4.87 -11.49
N ALA A 116 2.87 4.64 -11.10
CA ALA A 116 1.75 5.11 -11.93
C ALA A 116 1.66 6.65 -11.92
N ILE A 117 1.62 7.29 -10.74
CA ILE A 117 1.57 8.75 -10.62
C ILE A 117 2.57 9.23 -9.58
N LYS A 118 3.57 10.00 -10.00
CA LYS A 118 4.66 10.48 -9.16
C LYS A 118 4.68 12.00 -9.06
N PHE A 119 4.60 12.50 -7.84
CA PHE A 119 4.92 13.89 -7.51
C PHE A 119 6.26 13.91 -6.80
N GLN A 120 7.16 14.80 -7.21
CA GLN A 120 8.48 14.92 -6.60
C GLN A 120 8.79 16.37 -6.24
N GLY A 121 8.98 16.64 -4.95
CA GLY A 121 9.43 17.95 -4.48
C GLY A 121 8.36 19.04 -4.53
N CYS A 122 7.08 18.68 -4.61
CA CYS A 122 5.97 19.63 -4.85
C CYS A 122 5.31 20.14 -3.56
N GLN A 123 4.81 21.37 -3.59
CA GLN A 123 3.93 21.94 -2.57
C GLN A 123 2.49 22.10 -3.07
N GLY A 124 1.50 21.67 -2.28
CA GLY A 124 0.09 21.78 -2.63
C GLY A 124 -0.31 20.73 -3.65
N VAL A 125 -0.31 19.46 -3.24
CA VAL A 125 -0.69 18.34 -4.09
C VAL A 125 -2.11 17.92 -3.73
N THR A 126 -3.03 17.91 -4.69
CA THR A 126 -4.37 17.35 -4.53
C THR A 126 -4.61 16.24 -5.56
N ILE A 127 -4.88 15.02 -5.09
CA ILE A 127 -5.29 13.89 -5.92
C ILE A 127 -6.69 13.50 -5.47
N ARG A 128 -7.69 13.60 -6.36
CA ARG A 128 -9.09 13.37 -6.00
C ARG A 128 -9.84 12.57 -7.05
N ARG A 129 -10.44 11.43 -6.64
CA ARG A 129 -11.16 10.53 -7.58
C ARG A 129 -10.26 10.15 -8.75
N VAL A 130 -9.08 9.64 -8.42
CA VAL A 130 -8.13 9.06 -9.36
C VAL A 130 -7.96 7.59 -9.02
N LYS A 131 -7.89 6.75 -10.06
CA LYS A 131 -7.64 5.32 -9.91
C LYS A 131 -6.27 4.94 -10.49
N THR A 132 -5.55 4.07 -9.80
CA THR A 132 -4.34 3.41 -10.31
C THR A 132 -4.46 1.89 -10.24
N THR A 133 -4.01 1.19 -11.28
CA THR A 133 -4.11 -0.28 -11.31
C THR A 133 -3.14 -0.93 -12.31
N TRP A 134 -2.79 -2.19 -12.06
CA TRP A 134 -2.17 -3.07 -13.05
C TRP A 134 -3.19 -4.13 -13.45
N THR A 135 -3.66 -4.04 -14.69
CA THR A 135 -4.82 -4.79 -15.21
C THR A 135 -4.54 -6.28 -15.36
N GLN A 136 -3.27 -6.68 -15.39
CA GLN A 136 -2.85 -8.08 -15.41
C GLN A 136 -2.75 -8.73 -14.03
N GLY A 137 -3.24 -8.05 -12.98
CA GLY A 137 -3.24 -8.50 -11.60
C GLY A 137 -1.87 -8.42 -10.94
N ALA A 138 -1.76 -9.01 -9.75
CA ALA A 138 -0.56 -8.95 -8.92
C ALA A 138 0.66 -9.65 -9.55
N LYS A 139 1.71 -8.88 -9.88
CA LYS A 139 3.00 -9.39 -10.35
C LYS A 139 4.15 -8.60 -9.73
N ALA A 140 5.26 -9.28 -9.46
CA ALA A 140 6.48 -8.64 -8.97
C ALA A 140 7.12 -7.67 -9.98
N THR A 141 6.70 -7.73 -11.24
CA THR A 141 7.13 -6.83 -12.33
C THR A 141 6.20 -5.64 -12.53
N ASN A 142 5.13 -5.52 -11.72
CA ASN A 142 4.31 -4.31 -11.72
C ASN A 142 5.12 -3.13 -11.19
N GLY A 143 4.62 -1.92 -11.39
CA GLY A 143 5.20 -0.75 -10.77
C GLY A 143 5.09 -0.78 -9.25
N GLY A 144 6.06 -0.15 -8.60
CA GLY A 144 6.14 -0.10 -7.14
C GLY A 144 4.95 0.64 -6.55
N TYR A 145 4.70 1.86 -7.01
CA TYR A 145 3.73 2.75 -6.36
C TYR A 145 2.59 3.17 -7.28
N GLY A 146 1.36 3.10 -6.78
CA GLY A 146 0.18 3.62 -7.48
C GLY A 146 0.16 5.16 -7.43
N LEU A 147 -0.17 5.72 -6.27
CA LEU A 147 -0.04 7.15 -6.00
C LEU A 147 1.25 7.38 -5.20
N TYR A 148 2.11 8.27 -5.68
CA TYR A 148 3.45 8.48 -5.10
C TYR A 148 3.84 9.95 -4.98
N PRO A 149 3.29 10.71 -4.00
CA PRO A 149 3.89 11.96 -3.57
C PRO A 149 5.12 11.72 -2.70
N VAL A 150 6.25 12.29 -3.10
CA VAL A 150 7.51 12.22 -2.35
C VAL A 150 8.17 13.56 -2.23
N GLN A 151 8.72 13.85 -1.05
CA GLN A 151 9.34 15.14 -0.75
C GLN A 151 8.37 16.32 -0.93
N CYS A 152 7.09 16.09 -0.62
CA CYS A 152 6.02 17.03 -0.83
C CYS A 152 5.59 17.75 0.44
N LYS A 153 4.86 18.86 0.30
CA LYS A 153 4.20 19.58 1.40
C LYS A 153 2.74 19.85 1.08
N ASN A 154 1.85 19.77 2.07
CA ASN A 154 0.41 19.96 1.90
C ASN A 154 -0.16 19.00 0.85
N VAL A 155 -0.18 17.71 1.20
CA VAL A 155 -0.65 16.62 0.32
C VAL A 155 -2.07 16.22 0.74
N LEU A 156 -3.00 16.21 -0.21
CA LEU A 156 -4.34 15.66 -0.04
C LEU A 156 -4.58 14.56 -1.08
N ILE A 157 -4.82 13.35 -0.61
CA ILE A 157 -5.31 12.22 -1.40
C ILE A 157 -6.73 11.88 -0.89
N ASP A 158 -7.73 12.03 -1.75
CA ASP A 158 -9.14 11.97 -1.36
C ASP A 158 -9.96 11.16 -2.36
N SER A 159 -10.70 10.15 -1.88
CA SER A 159 -11.63 9.39 -2.72
C SER A 159 -10.95 8.70 -3.91
N CYS A 160 -9.72 8.20 -3.73
CA CYS A 160 -8.93 7.53 -4.76
C CYS A 160 -8.99 6.00 -4.62
N GLU A 161 -8.66 5.29 -5.70
CA GLU A 161 -8.55 3.82 -5.71
C GLU A 161 -7.15 3.41 -6.18
N ALA A 162 -6.53 2.43 -5.52
CA ALA A 162 -5.23 1.90 -5.95
C ALA A 162 -5.17 0.38 -5.77
N SER A 163 -4.72 -0.32 -6.81
CA SER A 163 -4.66 -1.79 -6.81
C SER A 163 -3.48 -2.38 -7.56
N PHE A 164 -3.08 -3.59 -7.14
CA PHE A 164 -2.02 -4.41 -7.76
C PHE A 164 -0.63 -3.77 -7.85
N ALA A 165 -0.34 -2.73 -7.06
CA ALA A 165 1.00 -2.19 -6.93
C ALA A 165 1.94 -3.22 -6.26
N SER A 166 3.15 -3.39 -6.80
CA SER A 166 4.12 -4.35 -6.25
C SER A 166 4.77 -3.90 -4.96
N ASP A 167 4.60 -2.62 -4.60
CA ASP A 167 5.04 -2.05 -3.34
C ASP A 167 3.84 -1.51 -2.56
N ALA A 168 3.37 -0.30 -2.86
CA ALA A 168 2.22 0.31 -2.18
C ALA A 168 1.20 0.92 -3.15
N GLY A 169 -0.09 0.65 -2.91
CA GLY A 169 -1.16 1.24 -3.71
C GLY A 169 -1.17 2.76 -3.56
N ILE A 170 -1.20 3.24 -2.33
CA ILE A 170 -1.08 4.66 -1.98
C ILE A 170 0.15 4.83 -1.11
N TYR A 171 1.17 5.49 -1.63
CA TYR A 171 2.40 5.78 -0.93
C TYR A 171 2.57 7.29 -0.76
N VAL A 172 2.91 7.75 0.43
CA VAL A 172 3.38 9.13 0.64
C VAL A 172 4.68 9.08 1.43
N GLY A 173 5.76 9.61 0.85
CA GLY A 173 7.11 9.50 1.41
C GLY A 173 7.76 10.86 1.67
N GLN A 174 8.55 10.97 2.72
CA GLN A 174 9.44 12.11 3.00
C GLN A 174 8.69 13.47 2.93
N SER A 175 7.41 13.49 3.30
CA SER A 175 6.49 14.62 3.06
C SER A 175 5.95 15.23 4.36
N GLN A 176 5.43 16.45 4.28
CA GLN A 176 4.88 17.18 5.42
C GLN A 176 3.42 17.58 5.19
N ASP A 177 2.60 17.52 6.24
CA ASP A 177 1.19 17.92 6.22
C ASP A 177 0.39 17.09 5.19
N VAL A 178 0.23 15.81 5.51
CA VAL A 178 -0.34 14.78 4.62
C VAL A 178 -1.72 14.35 5.10
N ILE A 179 -2.68 14.29 4.19
CA ILE A 179 -4.02 13.74 4.43
C ILE A 179 -4.32 12.68 3.36
N VAL A 180 -4.61 11.45 3.81
CA VAL A 180 -5.10 10.36 2.96
C VAL A 180 -6.46 9.92 3.51
N ARG A 181 -7.53 10.13 2.72
CA ARG A 181 -8.89 9.83 3.19
C ARG A 181 -9.85 9.32 2.13
N ASN A 182 -10.89 8.62 2.57
CA ASN A 182 -11.95 8.07 1.71
C ASN A 182 -11.41 7.20 0.57
N CYS A 183 -10.20 6.67 0.68
CA CYS A 183 -9.55 5.91 -0.39
C CYS A 183 -9.84 4.42 -0.27
N TYR A 184 -9.73 3.73 -1.39
CA TYR A 184 -9.84 2.28 -1.50
C TYR A 184 -8.52 1.69 -2.00
N ALA A 185 -7.79 1.02 -1.12
CA ALA A 185 -6.53 0.35 -1.46
C ALA A 185 -6.69 -1.16 -1.34
N HIS A 186 -6.56 -1.88 -2.45
CA HIS A 186 -6.82 -3.31 -2.48
C HIS A 186 -5.87 -4.11 -3.37
N GLU A 187 -5.58 -5.34 -2.99
CA GLU A 187 -4.77 -6.28 -3.80
C GLU A 187 -3.33 -5.81 -4.10
N ASN A 188 -2.81 -4.89 -3.28
CA ASN A 188 -1.42 -4.43 -3.30
C ASN A 188 -0.55 -5.28 -2.35
N VAL A 189 0.77 -5.04 -2.36
CA VAL A 189 1.61 -5.51 -1.24
C VAL A 189 1.26 -4.73 0.03
N ALA A 190 1.47 -3.42 0.04
CA ALA A 190 0.95 -2.51 1.05
C ALA A 190 -0.26 -1.73 0.51
N GLY A 191 -1.35 -1.66 1.26
CA GLY A 191 -2.50 -0.85 0.87
C GLY A 191 -2.15 0.64 0.86
N ILE A 192 -1.82 1.17 2.04
CA ILE A 192 -1.41 2.55 2.25
C ILE A 192 -0.08 2.57 3.01
N GLU A 193 0.89 3.34 2.55
CA GLU A 193 2.17 3.54 3.21
C GLU A 193 2.45 5.02 3.43
N ILE A 194 2.81 5.36 4.68
CA ILE A 194 3.30 6.67 5.10
C ILE A 194 4.75 6.48 5.53
N GLU A 195 5.69 6.98 4.72
CA GLU A 195 7.12 6.81 4.94
C GLU A 195 7.78 8.16 5.30
N ASN A 196 8.47 8.23 6.43
CA ASN A 196 9.30 9.39 6.82
C ASN A 196 8.54 10.73 6.77
N CYS A 197 7.21 10.71 6.97
CA CYS A 197 6.38 11.90 6.92
C CYS A 197 6.25 12.60 8.27
N ILE A 198 6.00 13.91 8.23
CA ILE A 198 5.74 14.73 9.41
C ILE A 198 4.32 15.26 9.34
N ASN A 199 3.54 15.03 10.41
CA ASN A 199 2.14 15.46 10.50
C ASN A 199 1.25 14.85 9.41
N SER A 200 0.88 13.58 9.60
CA SER A 200 0.06 12.81 8.66
C SER A 200 -1.26 12.37 9.29
N GLN A 201 -2.32 12.33 8.49
CA GLN A 201 -3.63 11.80 8.89
C GLN A 201 -4.13 10.81 7.83
N VAL A 202 -4.38 9.58 8.24
CA VAL A 202 -4.86 8.49 7.38
C VAL A 202 -6.20 8.01 7.94
N TYR A 203 -7.31 8.39 7.30
CA TYR A 203 -8.62 8.13 7.89
C TYR A 203 -9.76 7.88 6.91
N ASP A 204 -10.81 7.22 7.40
CA ASP A 204 -12.01 6.86 6.62
C ASP A 204 -11.68 6.09 5.32
N ASN A 205 -10.54 5.36 5.29
CA ASN A 205 -10.14 4.55 4.14
C ASN A 205 -10.61 3.09 4.29
N LEU A 206 -10.72 2.40 3.16
CA LEU A 206 -10.84 0.95 3.09
C LEU A 206 -9.54 0.37 2.54
N ALA A 207 -8.82 -0.38 3.37
CA ALA A 207 -7.62 -1.12 2.98
C ALA A 207 -7.89 -2.62 3.14
N GLU A 208 -8.16 -3.32 2.04
CA GLU A 208 -8.53 -4.73 2.09
C GLU A 208 -7.84 -5.62 1.08
N ASN A 209 -7.70 -6.91 1.40
CA ASN A 209 -7.07 -7.91 0.53
C ASN A 209 -5.68 -7.49 0.00
N ASN A 210 -4.93 -6.68 0.75
CA ASN A 210 -3.51 -6.42 0.50
C ASN A 210 -2.66 -7.50 1.21
N SER A 211 -1.33 -7.45 1.13
CA SER A 211 -0.48 -8.27 2.02
C SER A 211 -0.37 -7.65 3.43
N GLY A 212 -0.17 -6.33 3.48
CA GLY A 212 -0.28 -5.47 4.65
C GLY A 212 -1.27 -4.33 4.38
N GLY A 213 -2.08 -3.97 5.37
CA GLY A 213 -3.11 -2.93 5.21
C GLY A 213 -2.54 -1.51 5.18
N ILE A 214 -2.11 -1.00 6.33
CA ILE A 214 -1.54 0.35 6.49
C ILE A 214 -0.17 0.25 7.13
N LEU A 215 0.84 0.84 6.50
CA LEU A 215 2.22 0.87 7.00
C LEU A 215 2.59 2.31 7.36
N VAL A 216 3.13 2.51 8.57
CA VAL A 216 3.73 3.78 8.99
C VAL A 216 5.19 3.51 9.29
N PHE A 217 6.03 3.84 8.32
CA PHE A 217 7.45 3.52 8.32
C PHE A 217 8.27 4.79 8.51
N ASP A 218 9.34 4.66 9.27
CA ASP A 218 10.48 5.56 9.23
C ASP A 218 11.70 4.71 8.84
N LEU A 219 12.35 5.05 7.73
CA LEU A 219 13.44 4.29 7.13
C LEU A 219 14.74 5.12 7.11
N PRO A 220 15.90 4.47 7.27
CA PRO A 220 17.19 5.13 7.26
C PRO A 220 17.66 5.54 5.85
N ASP A 221 18.76 6.30 5.80
CA ASP A 221 19.52 6.58 4.57
C ASP A 221 18.72 7.33 3.47
N LEU A 222 17.69 8.07 3.88
CA LEU A 222 16.85 8.92 3.02
C LEU A 222 17.13 10.42 3.23
N GLN A 223 16.58 11.27 2.35
CA GLN A 223 16.79 12.72 2.47
C GLN A 223 16.11 13.29 3.71
N VAL A 224 14.88 12.85 3.97
CA VAL A 224 14.13 13.12 5.19
C VAL A 224 14.12 11.84 6.01
N VAL A 225 14.50 11.94 7.29
CA VAL A 225 14.48 10.87 8.28
C VAL A 225 13.78 11.39 9.54
N ASN A 226 13.32 10.48 10.40
CA ASN A 226 12.61 10.80 11.64
C ASN A 226 11.25 11.46 11.39
N GLY A 227 10.47 10.84 10.49
CA GLY A 227 9.03 11.08 10.38
C GLY A 227 8.33 10.87 11.72
N HIS A 228 7.31 11.67 12.02
CA HIS A 228 6.62 11.65 13.31
C HIS A 228 5.28 12.40 13.26
N HIS A 229 4.42 12.15 14.25
CA HIS A 229 3.04 12.63 14.30
C HIS A 229 2.21 12.06 13.14
N CYS A 230 1.68 10.85 13.34
CA CYS A 230 0.76 10.21 12.40
C CYS A 230 -0.51 9.78 13.13
N GLU A 231 -1.66 10.15 12.61
CA GLU A 231 -2.97 9.72 13.08
C GLU A 231 -3.55 8.71 12.10
N VAL A 232 -3.82 7.48 12.54
CA VAL A 232 -4.46 6.44 11.74
C VAL A 232 -5.80 6.11 12.37
N PHE A 233 -6.91 6.56 11.77
CA PHE A 233 -8.21 6.47 12.43
C PHE A 233 -9.41 6.26 11.55
N ARG A 234 -10.46 5.61 12.10
CA ARG A 234 -11.72 5.31 11.39
C ARG A 234 -11.54 4.58 10.06
N ASN A 235 -10.45 3.85 9.88
CA ASN A 235 -10.23 3.03 8.70
C ASN A 235 -10.91 1.66 8.87
N GLN A 236 -11.31 1.09 7.74
CA GLN A 236 -11.65 -0.31 7.62
C GLN A 236 -10.44 -1.05 7.04
N ILE A 237 -9.78 -1.87 7.86
CA ILE A 237 -8.55 -2.58 7.52
C ILE A 237 -8.89 -4.06 7.59
N LEU A 238 -9.20 -4.66 6.44
CA LEU A 238 -9.97 -5.91 6.38
C LEU A 238 -9.24 -6.97 5.55
N ASP A 239 -9.12 -8.19 6.07
CA ASP A 239 -8.72 -9.37 5.29
C ASP A 239 -7.45 -9.20 4.43
N ASN A 240 -6.50 -8.36 4.86
CA ASN A 240 -5.22 -8.14 4.18
C ASN A 240 -4.35 -9.41 4.25
N ASN A 241 -4.71 -10.42 3.47
CA ASN A 241 -4.19 -11.79 3.45
C ASN A 241 -3.56 -12.16 2.11
N HIS A 242 -3.56 -11.24 1.14
CA HIS A 242 -3.08 -11.48 -0.20
C HIS A 242 -1.60 -11.84 -0.16
N LYS A 243 -1.16 -12.65 -1.12
CA LYS A 243 0.25 -13.06 -1.20
C LYS A 243 1.11 -11.82 -1.41
N ASN A 244 2.23 -11.73 -0.69
CA ASN A 244 3.22 -10.70 -0.94
C ASN A 244 3.99 -11.03 -2.22
N PHE A 245 3.96 -10.10 -3.17
CA PHE A 245 4.57 -10.20 -4.49
C PHE A 245 5.61 -9.12 -4.75
N ALA A 246 6.09 -8.41 -3.72
CA ALA A 246 7.17 -7.46 -3.86
C ALA A 246 8.46 -8.16 -4.30
N ALA A 247 9.29 -7.44 -5.05
CA ALA A 247 10.63 -7.89 -5.41
C ALA A 247 11.49 -8.06 -4.14
N GLU A 248 12.34 -9.09 -4.12
CA GLU A 248 13.30 -9.29 -3.03
C GLU A 248 14.24 -8.09 -2.92
N GLY A 249 14.51 -7.66 -1.68
CA GLY A 249 15.32 -6.48 -1.39
C GLY A 249 14.52 -5.22 -1.10
N ASN A 250 13.26 -5.11 -1.53
CA ASN A 250 12.38 -4.02 -1.08
C ASN A 250 11.99 -4.20 0.39
N MET A 251 11.83 -3.11 1.13
CA MET A 251 11.45 -3.17 2.55
C MET A 251 10.11 -3.88 2.75
N VAL A 252 9.11 -3.60 1.92
CA VAL A 252 7.80 -4.26 2.02
C VAL A 252 7.84 -5.76 1.68
N ALA A 253 8.92 -6.27 1.09
CA ALA A 253 9.06 -7.69 0.78
C ALA A 253 9.13 -8.57 2.04
N ILE A 254 9.44 -8.00 3.20
CA ILE A 254 9.47 -8.73 4.48
C ILE A 254 8.09 -8.79 5.15
N VAL A 255 7.12 -7.98 4.68
CA VAL A 255 5.77 -7.89 5.28
C VAL A 255 5.05 -9.24 5.10
N PRO A 256 4.69 -9.94 6.19
CA PRO A 256 3.97 -11.19 6.09
C PRO A 256 2.55 -10.91 5.61
N PRO A 257 2.06 -11.65 4.60
CA PRO A 257 0.63 -11.72 4.30
C PRO A 257 -0.19 -11.93 5.56
N GLY A 258 -1.32 -11.24 5.70
CA GLY A 258 -2.13 -11.33 6.91
C GLY A 258 -1.81 -10.26 7.92
N THR A 259 -1.43 -9.07 7.50
CA THR A 259 -1.04 -7.97 8.38
C THR A 259 -2.02 -6.79 8.26
N GLY A 260 -2.52 -6.29 9.39
CA GLY A 260 -3.35 -5.09 9.40
C GLY A 260 -2.52 -3.81 9.32
N ILE A 261 -1.80 -3.50 10.39
CA ILE A 261 -0.98 -2.29 10.55
C ILE A 261 0.44 -2.67 10.96
N ILE A 262 1.45 -1.98 10.41
CA ILE A 262 2.82 -1.99 10.96
C ILE A 262 3.27 -0.57 11.25
N LEU A 263 3.78 -0.37 12.46
CA LEU A 263 4.48 0.82 12.90
C LEU A 263 5.98 0.46 13.02
N LEU A 264 6.79 0.87 12.05
CA LEU A 264 8.24 0.56 11.98
C LEU A 264 9.06 1.82 12.22
N ALA A 265 9.90 1.83 13.26
CA ALA A 265 10.59 3.02 13.76
C ALA A 265 9.68 4.26 13.91
N ALA A 266 8.40 4.02 14.17
CA ALA A 266 7.36 5.03 14.17
C ALA A 266 7.38 5.88 15.44
N LYS A 267 7.08 7.17 15.31
CA LYS A 267 7.23 8.14 16.40
C LYS A 267 5.96 8.97 16.54
N LYS A 268 5.41 9.06 17.75
CA LYS A 268 4.22 9.88 18.04
C LYS A 268 3.05 9.48 17.15
N VAL A 269 2.71 8.20 17.13
CA VAL A 269 1.64 7.66 16.28
C VAL A 269 0.46 7.28 17.13
N ASN A 270 -0.71 7.73 16.70
CA ASN A 270 -1.97 7.39 17.33
C ASN A 270 -2.82 6.56 16.37
N VAL A 271 -3.24 5.38 16.82
CA VAL A 271 -4.03 4.41 16.05
C VAL A 271 -5.35 4.21 16.77
N HIS A 272 -6.44 4.77 16.24
CA HIS A 272 -7.70 4.77 16.97
C HIS A 272 -8.97 4.69 16.14
N ASP A 273 -10.05 4.18 16.75
CA ASP A 273 -11.37 4.06 16.11
C ASP A 273 -11.35 3.26 14.79
N ASN A 274 -10.34 2.42 14.56
CA ASN A 274 -10.27 1.58 13.36
C ASN A 274 -11.01 0.26 13.55
N ARG A 275 -11.53 -0.28 12.45
CA ARG A 275 -11.93 -1.68 12.37
C ARG A 275 -10.78 -2.49 11.75
N ILE A 276 -10.15 -3.35 12.54
CA ILE A 276 -8.99 -4.16 12.14
C ILE A 276 -9.42 -5.63 12.20
N ALA A 277 -9.63 -6.26 11.05
CA ALA A 277 -10.34 -7.55 11.02
C ALA A 277 -9.84 -8.51 9.95
N GLY A 278 -9.92 -9.81 10.23
CA GLY A 278 -9.74 -10.87 9.23
C GLY A 278 -8.29 -11.17 8.83
N HIS A 279 -7.31 -10.55 9.49
CA HIS A 279 -5.89 -10.79 9.21
C HIS A 279 -5.43 -12.17 9.73
N LYS A 280 -4.78 -12.96 8.89
CA LYS A 280 -4.33 -14.33 9.23
C LYS A 280 -3.05 -14.39 10.07
N THR A 281 -2.31 -13.29 10.22
CA THR A 281 -1.01 -13.27 10.92
C THR A 281 -1.07 -12.32 12.12
N ILE A 282 -1.35 -11.04 11.90
CA ILE A 282 -1.24 -10.01 12.92
C ILE A 282 -2.17 -8.81 12.63
N GLY A 283 -2.79 -8.28 13.68
CA GLY A 283 -3.57 -7.04 13.62
C GLY A 283 -2.68 -5.81 13.47
N THR A 284 -1.96 -5.44 14.52
CA THR A 284 -1.09 -4.26 14.59
C THR A 284 0.28 -4.63 15.14
N VAL A 285 1.33 -4.11 14.52
CA VAL A 285 2.73 -4.31 14.94
C VAL A 285 3.34 -2.99 15.39
N ILE A 286 4.06 -3.04 16.50
CA ILE A 286 4.94 -1.97 17.00
C ILE A 286 6.36 -2.54 16.94
N ALA A 287 7.20 -2.00 16.05
CA ALA A 287 8.54 -2.53 15.81
C ALA A 287 9.57 -1.42 15.67
N SER A 288 10.68 -1.56 16.36
CA SER A 288 11.94 -0.88 16.06
C SER A 288 12.53 -1.39 14.76
N TYR A 289 13.26 -0.55 14.03
CA TYR A 289 13.98 -0.95 12.83
C TYR A 289 15.05 -2.02 13.11
N HIS A 290 15.55 -2.10 14.34
CA HIS A 290 16.50 -3.13 14.75
C HIS A 290 15.99 -4.56 14.49
N VAL A 291 14.66 -4.80 14.54
CA VAL A 291 14.08 -6.13 14.29
C VAL A 291 14.31 -6.61 12.85
N THR A 292 14.66 -5.70 11.93
CA THR A 292 14.92 -6.06 10.53
C THR A 292 16.31 -6.66 10.34
N GLU A 293 17.23 -6.47 11.30
CA GLU A 293 18.65 -6.81 11.21
C GLU A 293 19.39 -6.18 10.01
N LEU A 294 18.76 -5.23 9.31
CA LEU A 294 19.36 -4.54 8.19
C LEU A 294 20.30 -3.43 8.69
N PRO A 295 21.52 -3.32 8.15
CA PRO A 295 22.42 -2.23 8.51
C PRO A 295 21.95 -0.91 7.91
N TRP A 296 22.31 0.20 8.57
CA TRP A 296 22.17 1.56 8.04
C TRP A 296 23.40 2.41 8.34
N LYS A 297 23.53 3.56 7.68
CA LYS A 297 24.71 4.44 7.82
C LYS A 297 24.38 5.80 8.41
N ASP A 298 23.16 6.29 8.22
CA ASP A 298 22.76 7.62 8.65
C ASP A 298 22.72 7.75 10.18
N GLU A 299 23.68 8.49 10.74
CA GLU A 299 23.75 8.77 12.19
C GLU A 299 22.60 9.66 12.70
N ARG A 300 21.88 10.34 11.80
CA ARG A 300 20.71 11.15 12.16
C ARG A 300 19.49 10.28 12.47
N TYR A 301 19.48 9.04 11.98
CA TYR A 301 18.33 8.16 12.05
C TYR A 301 18.12 7.60 13.46
N ASP A 302 16.90 7.70 13.96
CA ASP A 302 16.46 7.11 15.23
C ASP A 302 15.66 5.83 14.92
N PRO A 303 16.24 4.63 15.10
CA PRO A 303 15.64 3.37 14.68
C PRO A 303 14.49 2.90 15.58
N PHE A 304 14.26 3.57 16.70
CA PHE A 304 13.31 3.12 17.71
C PHE A 304 11.88 3.59 17.44
N THR A 305 10.92 2.81 17.92
CA THR A 305 9.50 3.14 17.93
C THR A 305 9.08 3.59 19.34
N TYR A 306 8.46 4.77 19.46
CA TYR A 306 8.06 5.35 20.75
C TYR A 306 6.93 6.38 20.62
N ASP A 307 6.35 6.74 21.77
CA ASP A 307 5.16 7.61 21.86
C ASP A 307 4.01 7.05 20.99
N ILE A 308 3.69 5.78 21.20
CA ILE A 308 2.65 5.08 20.43
C ILE A 308 1.39 4.99 21.26
N ASN A 309 0.25 5.36 20.70
CA ASN A 309 -1.04 5.20 21.35
C ASN A 309 -1.97 4.36 20.47
N ILE A 310 -2.48 3.25 20.99
CA ILE A 310 -3.40 2.34 20.29
C ILE A 310 -4.65 2.21 21.14
N HIS A 311 -5.74 2.83 20.70
CA HIS A 311 -6.96 2.87 21.51
C HIS A 311 -8.26 2.84 20.73
N HIS A 312 -9.33 2.38 21.35
CA HIS A 312 -10.68 2.43 20.76
C HIS A 312 -10.81 1.71 19.41
N ASN A 313 -9.86 0.83 19.05
CA ASN A 313 -9.96 0.02 17.84
C ASN A 313 -10.81 -1.23 18.12
N ARG A 314 -11.48 -1.73 17.08
CA ARG A 314 -12.19 -3.01 17.12
C ARG A 314 -11.39 -4.06 16.37
N TYR A 315 -10.80 -5.00 17.11
CA TYR A 315 -10.07 -6.15 16.57
C TYR A 315 -11.00 -7.36 16.41
N ASP A 316 -10.87 -8.05 15.28
CA ASP A 316 -11.62 -9.26 14.96
C ASP A 316 -10.73 -10.26 14.21
N ARG A 317 -10.25 -11.29 14.91
CA ARG A 317 -9.24 -12.18 14.37
C ARG A 317 -9.85 -13.27 13.50
N LYS A 318 -9.12 -13.59 12.43
CA LYS A 318 -9.35 -14.82 11.68
C LYS A 318 -8.71 -15.99 12.42
N SER A 319 -9.45 -17.08 12.62
CA SER A 319 -8.82 -18.35 12.99
C SER A 319 -8.11 -18.91 11.75
N ALA A 320 -6.80 -18.67 11.66
CA ALA A 320 -5.97 -19.09 10.55
C ALA A 320 -4.53 -19.32 11.03
N LEU A 321 -3.79 -20.12 10.27
CA LEU A 321 -2.35 -20.26 10.48
C LEU A 321 -1.65 -18.95 10.07
N PRO A 322 -0.82 -18.35 10.94
CA PRO A 322 0.03 -17.23 10.57
C PRO A 322 0.90 -17.57 9.36
N ASP A 323 1.28 -16.54 8.61
CA ASP A 323 2.03 -16.72 7.37
C ASP A 323 3.32 -17.53 7.58
N LEU A 324 3.60 -18.46 6.66
CA LEU A 324 4.82 -19.26 6.69
C LEU A 324 5.77 -18.91 5.54
N SER A 325 5.42 -17.92 4.72
CA SER A 325 6.20 -17.53 3.54
C SER A 325 7.26 -16.48 3.87
N LYS A 326 7.02 -15.63 4.87
CA LYS A 326 7.94 -14.58 5.35
C LYS A 326 8.44 -14.89 6.76
N ASP A 327 9.66 -14.48 7.06
CA ASP A 327 10.30 -14.81 8.34
C ASP A 327 9.58 -14.20 9.54
N PHE A 328 9.05 -12.99 9.41
CA PHE A 328 8.23 -12.40 10.46
C PHE A 328 6.94 -13.23 10.72
N GLY A 329 6.28 -13.74 9.67
CA GLY A 329 5.14 -14.64 9.83
C GLY A 329 5.53 -15.96 10.51
N LYS A 330 6.66 -16.55 10.11
CA LYS A 330 7.20 -17.78 10.73
C LYS A 330 7.50 -17.55 12.22
N MET A 331 8.06 -16.39 12.58
CA MET A 331 8.31 -15.99 13.96
C MET A 331 7.00 -15.94 14.76
N VAL A 332 5.95 -15.29 14.23
CA VAL A 332 4.63 -15.27 14.88
C VAL A 332 4.10 -16.70 15.10
N ASN A 333 4.22 -17.59 14.11
CA ASN A 333 3.78 -18.97 14.27
C ASN A 333 4.67 -19.80 15.22
N MET A 334 5.97 -19.50 15.32
CA MET A 334 6.89 -20.15 16.25
C MET A 334 6.54 -19.79 17.71
N LEU A 335 6.34 -18.50 17.98
CA LEU A 335 6.02 -18.00 19.33
C LEU A 335 4.56 -18.28 19.72
N PHE A 336 3.66 -18.26 18.73
CA PHE A 336 2.22 -18.43 18.92
C PHE A 336 1.64 -19.44 17.91
N PRO A 337 1.88 -20.75 18.10
CA PRO A 337 1.48 -21.78 17.14
C PRO A 337 -0.01 -21.72 16.75
N GLY A 338 -0.28 -21.46 15.47
CA GLY A 338 -1.62 -21.35 14.91
C GLY A 338 -2.48 -20.20 15.47
N LYS A 339 -1.85 -19.21 16.13
CA LYS A 339 -2.56 -18.13 16.82
C LYS A 339 -2.10 -16.77 16.30
N PRO A 340 -2.89 -16.14 15.43
CA PRO A 340 -2.70 -14.73 15.10
C PRO A 340 -2.84 -13.87 16.36
N GLN A 341 -2.08 -12.77 16.42
CA GLN A 341 -2.15 -11.79 17.51
C GLN A 341 -2.94 -10.55 17.06
N ASP A 342 -3.46 -9.77 18.02
CA ASP A 342 -4.08 -8.47 17.71
C ASP A 342 -3.03 -7.38 17.70
N ILE A 343 -2.18 -7.35 18.72
CA ILE A 343 -1.14 -6.34 18.91
C ILE A 343 0.14 -7.06 19.30
N LEU A 344 1.20 -6.85 18.51
CA LEU A 344 2.53 -7.37 18.78
C LEU A 344 3.52 -6.21 18.88
N TYR A 345 4.22 -6.15 20.00
CA TYR A 345 5.34 -5.25 20.25
C TYR A 345 6.64 -6.04 20.23
N ASP A 346 7.66 -5.54 19.53
CA ASP A 346 8.97 -6.21 19.47
C ASP A 346 9.71 -6.19 20.82
N GLY A 347 9.46 -5.19 21.67
CA GLY A 347 10.12 -5.02 22.96
C GLY A 347 11.52 -4.43 22.90
N ILE A 348 11.98 -3.94 21.74
CA ILE A 348 13.34 -3.39 21.60
C ILE A 348 13.40 -2.00 22.21
N LEU A 349 14.27 -1.83 23.20
CA LEU A 349 14.39 -0.59 23.98
C LEU A 349 15.66 0.18 23.62
N ARG A 350 15.61 1.50 23.79
CA ARG A 350 16.81 2.34 23.72
C ARG A 350 17.80 1.98 24.83
N GLU A 351 19.10 2.06 24.55
CA GLU A 351 20.13 1.86 25.57
C GLU A 351 19.90 2.79 26.78
N GLY A 352 19.98 2.22 27.98
CA GLY A 352 19.78 2.96 29.23
C GLY A 352 18.31 3.31 29.56
N ALA A 353 17.35 2.88 28.74
CA ALA A 353 15.94 3.08 29.04
C ALA A 353 15.51 2.25 30.25
N THR A 354 14.74 2.85 31.17
CA THR A 354 14.34 2.24 32.44
C THR A 354 12.86 2.47 32.74
N GLY A 355 12.29 1.65 33.63
CA GLY A 355 10.87 1.69 33.98
C GLY A 355 10.06 0.60 33.26
N ALA A 356 8.76 0.54 33.57
CA ALA A 356 7.87 -0.49 33.03
C ALA A 356 7.46 -0.23 31.56
N ASN A 357 7.46 1.03 31.13
CA ASN A 357 7.08 1.45 29.78
C ASN A 357 7.99 2.58 29.26
N PRO A 358 9.29 2.32 29.07
CA PRO A 358 10.27 3.35 28.74
C PRO A 358 10.07 3.99 27.37
N MET A 359 9.40 3.32 26.44
CA MET A 359 9.14 3.80 25.08
C MET A 359 7.78 4.51 24.94
N ASN A 360 7.05 4.68 26.05
CA ASN A 360 5.74 5.34 26.07
C ASN A 360 4.75 4.71 25.07
N VAL A 361 4.60 3.38 25.14
CA VAL A 361 3.62 2.62 24.37
C VAL A 361 2.34 2.48 25.19
N CYS A 362 1.23 3.00 24.68
CA CYS A 362 -0.06 3.02 25.32
C CYS A 362 -1.08 2.17 24.57
N VAL A 363 -1.71 1.22 25.26
CA VAL A 363 -2.72 0.32 24.72
C VAL A 363 -3.91 0.30 25.68
N HIS A 364 -5.04 0.89 25.29
CA HIS A 364 -6.22 0.99 26.15
C HIS A 364 -7.52 1.03 25.34
N ASP A 365 -8.64 0.68 25.97
CA ASP A 365 -10.00 0.79 25.38
C ASP A 365 -10.20 0.11 24.01
N ASN A 366 -9.34 -0.84 23.63
CA ASN A 366 -9.52 -1.64 22.41
C ASN A 366 -10.56 -2.74 22.65
N GLN A 367 -11.42 -2.96 21.66
CA GLN A 367 -12.49 -3.95 21.71
C GLN A 367 -12.06 -5.22 20.96
N ALA A 368 -12.05 -6.35 21.68
CA ALA A 368 -11.85 -7.70 21.15
C ALA A 368 -12.54 -8.70 22.10
N GLU A 369 -12.91 -9.90 21.62
CA GLU A 369 -13.47 -10.96 22.48
C GLU A 369 -12.44 -11.41 23.54
N ASP A 370 -11.23 -11.75 23.10
CA ASP A 370 -10.01 -11.93 23.91
C ASP A 370 -8.89 -11.12 23.24
N LEU A 371 -8.49 -9.98 23.80
CA LEU A 371 -7.39 -9.19 23.24
C LEU A 371 -6.06 -9.96 23.40
N ARG A 372 -5.41 -10.27 22.28
CA ARG A 372 -4.10 -10.92 22.20
C ARG A 372 -3.03 -9.88 21.99
N PHE A 373 -2.49 -9.44 23.12
CA PHE A 373 -1.28 -8.63 23.17
C PHE A 373 -0.06 -9.53 23.38
N SER A 374 1.06 -9.16 22.76
CA SER A 374 2.36 -9.76 23.05
C SER A 374 3.50 -8.75 22.93
N ASN A 375 4.36 -8.67 23.93
CA ASN A 375 5.73 -8.19 23.80
C ASN A 375 6.63 -9.42 23.59
N VAL A 376 7.36 -9.47 22.47
CA VAL A 376 8.14 -10.66 22.11
C VAL A 376 9.58 -10.65 22.62
N ASP A 377 10.08 -9.56 23.19
CA ASP A 377 11.46 -9.48 23.69
C ASP A 377 12.52 -9.81 22.63
N ALA A 378 12.38 -9.19 21.45
CA ALA A 378 13.20 -9.47 20.28
C ALA A 378 14.69 -9.17 20.48
N ALA A 379 15.05 -8.26 21.40
CA ALA A 379 16.44 -7.93 21.71
C ALA A 379 17.18 -9.04 22.48
N HIS A 380 16.46 -10.02 23.06
CA HIS A 380 17.01 -11.11 23.85
C HIS A 380 16.53 -12.47 23.33
N ASP A 381 16.52 -12.65 22.00
CA ASP A 381 16.19 -13.92 21.35
C ASP A 381 14.82 -14.51 21.75
N PHE A 382 13.87 -13.64 22.10
CA PHE A 382 12.53 -13.99 22.59
C PHE A 382 12.51 -14.75 23.92
N ASP A 383 13.54 -14.62 24.75
CA ASP A 383 13.67 -15.33 26.03
C ASP A 383 12.53 -15.00 27.01
N GLN A 384 11.99 -13.77 26.98
CA GLN A 384 10.95 -13.30 27.91
C GLN A 384 9.69 -12.78 27.21
N VAL A 385 9.11 -13.57 26.30
CA VAL A 385 7.81 -13.24 25.69
C VAL A 385 6.75 -13.01 26.78
N SER A 386 6.22 -11.78 26.84
CA SER A 386 5.13 -11.41 27.73
C SER A 386 3.83 -11.25 26.96
N LYS A 387 2.73 -11.75 27.54
CA LYS A 387 1.36 -11.53 27.04
C LYS A 387 0.56 -10.58 27.92
N ASP A 388 1.21 -10.01 28.94
CA ASP A 388 0.58 -9.09 29.87
C ASP A 388 0.61 -7.67 29.29
N PRO A 389 -0.55 -7.08 28.96
CA PRO A 389 -0.61 -5.69 28.49
C PRO A 389 -0.50 -4.67 29.64
N SER A 390 -0.54 -5.09 30.91
CA SER A 390 -0.63 -4.17 32.05
C SER A 390 0.46 -3.08 32.09
N PRO A 391 1.73 -3.32 31.70
CA PRO A 391 2.74 -2.27 31.66
C PRO A 391 2.42 -1.14 30.65
N TYR A 392 1.59 -1.43 29.65
CA TYR A 392 1.24 -0.55 28.54
C TYR A 392 -0.15 0.07 28.70
N SER A 393 -0.84 -0.19 29.82
CA SER A 393 -2.12 0.44 30.14
C SER A 393 -1.87 1.87 30.64
N CYS A 394 -2.24 2.87 29.84
CA CYS A 394 -1.99 4.29 30.15
C CYS A 394 -3.19 5.05 30.74
N LEU A 395 -4.08 4.35 31.45
CA LEU A 395 -5.28 4.91 32.10
C LEU A 395 -5.02 5.36 33.54
#